data_AF-A0AAX6PJ94-F1
#
_entry.id   AF-A0AAX6PJ94-F1
#
_cell.length_a   1.000
_cell.length_b   1.000
_cell.length_c   1.000
_cell.angle_alpha   90.00
_cell.angle_beta   90.00
_cell.angle_gamma   90.00
#
_symmetry.space_group_name_H-M   'P 1'
#
loop_
_entity.id
_entity.type
_entity.pdbx_description
1 polymer ?
#
loop_
_entity_poly.entity_id
_entity_poly.type
_entity_poly.pdbx_seq_one_letter_code
_entity_poly.pdbx_strand_id
1 'polypeptide(L)'
;MASRLQSKPRPGDLIEIHRCAYSHWAIYVGDGYVVHLASPSEFAGAGLSSIMSLLTERTIVKKEKLSKVAGSDNYQVNNKYDDRYSPLPINKIVKQAMELVGKELHYSLTSMNCEHFVTELRYGVPCSDQVAEVATKVTVGASVLAGLGLIGILLSRSKRERQ
;
A
#
# COMPACT_ATOMS: atom_id res chain seq x y z
N MET A 1 5.99 -24.83 -22.43
CA MET A 1 5.19 -23.79 -21.76
C MET A 1 6.13 -22.67 -21.39
N ALA A 2 5.99 -21.49 -22.01
CA ALA A 2 6.92 -20.38 -21.83
C ALA A 2 6.83 -19.85 -20.40
N SER A 3 7.88 -20.07 -19.60
CA SER A 3 8.11 -19.30 -18.39
C SER A 3 8.22 -17.84 -18.81
N ARG A 4 7.19 -17.02 -18.51
CA ARG A 4 7.38 -15.57 -18.49
C ARG A 4 8.58 -15.35 -17.57
N LEU A 5 9.68 -14.83 -18.11
CA LEU A 5 10.79 -14.34 -17.31
C LEU A 5 10.18 -13.33 -16.32
N GLN A 6 9.99 -13.75 -15.07
CA GLN A 6 9.72 -12.80 -14.00
C GLN A 6 10.96 -11.92 -13.95
N SER A 7 10.84 -10.69 -14.44
CA SER A 7 11.90 -9.70 -14.34
C SER A 7 12.26 -9.59 -12.86
N LYS A 8 13.55 -9.78 -12.55
CA LYS A 8 14.05 -9.67 -11.18
C LYS A 8 13.59 -8.33 -10.59
N PRO A 9 12.90 -8.33 -9.43
CA PRO A 9 12.45 -7.10 -8.79
C PRO A 9 13.60 -6.12 -8.56
N ARG A 10 13.34 -4.83 -8.76
CA ARG A 10 14.26 -3.75 -8.46
C ARG A 10 13.77 -2.97 -7.23
N PRO A 11 14.66 -2.37 -6.44
CA PRO A 11 14.25 -1.55 -5.31
C PRO A 11 13.24 -0.48 -5.72
N GLY A 12 12.15 -0.39 -4.96
CA GLY A 12 11.00 0.49 -5.22
C GLY A 12 9.87 -0.15 -6.04
N ASP A 13 10.08 -1.32 -6.67
CA ASP A 13 9.02 -2.01 -7.40
C ASP A 13 7.90 -2.49 -6.47
N LEU A 14 6.66 -2.33 -6.93
CA LEU A 14 5.48 -2.90 -6.28
C LEU A 14 5.40 -4.38 -6.61
N ILE A 15 5.19 -5.19 -5.57
CA ILE A 15 5.03 -6.63 -5.68
C ILE A 15 3.59 -6.98 -5.35
N GLU A 16 2.91 -7.59 -6.32
CA GLU A 16 1.58 -8.14 -6.15
C GLU A 16 1.68 -9.66 -5.95
N ILE A 17 1.15 -10.16 -4.84
CA ILE A 17 1.11 -11.57 -4.47
C ILE A 17 -0.33 -12.05 -4.57
N HIS A 18 -0.59 -13.03 -5.44
CA HIS A 18 -1.94 -13.52 -5.69
C HIS A 18 -2.34 -14.55 -4.64
N ARG A 19 -3.12 -14.14 -3.64
CA ARG A 19 -3.78 -15.07 -2.72
C ARG A 19 -5.08 -15.59 -3.34
N CYS A 20 -5.60 -16.70 -2.83
CA CYS A 20 -6.80 -17.36 -3.36
C CYS A 20 -8.02 -16.41 -3.50
N ALA A 21 -8.21 -15.49 -2.55
CA ALA A 21 -9.38 -14.60 -2.51
C ALA A 21 -9.04 -13.10 -2.66
N TYR A 22 -7.76 -12.71 -2.70
CA TYR A 22 -7.34 -11.31 -2.78
C TYR A 22 -5.89 -11.13 -3.24
N SER A 23 -5.52 -9.93 -3.70
CA SER A 23 -4.13 -9.56 -3.95
C SER A 23 -3.51 -8.93 -2.71
N HIS A 24 -2.38 -9.47 -2.26
CA HIS A 24 -1.56 -8.84 -1.22
C HIS A 24 -0.45 -8.01 -1.84
N TRP A 25 -0.21 -6.82 -1.30
CA TRP A 25 0.75 -5.87 -1.85
C TRP A 25 1.94 -5.66 -0.91
N ALA A 26 3.12 -5.58 -1.53
CA ALA A 26 4.37 -5.29 -0.85
C ALA A 26 5.26 -4.38 -1.74
N ILE A 27 6.25 -3.74 -1.15
CA ILE A 27 7.24 -2.95 -1.89
C ILE A 27 8.64 -3.57 -1.74
N TYR A 28 9.34 -3.77 -2.85
CA TYR A 28 10.66 -4.37 -2.84
C TYR A 28 11.73 -3.37 -2.40
N VAL A 29 12.57 -3.75 -1.43
CA VAL A 29 13.58 -2.86 -0.84
C VAL A 29 15.03 -3.30 -1.10
N GLY A 30 15.22 -4.33 -1.93
CA GLY A 30 16.54 -4.88 -2.25
C GLY A 30 16.83 -6.22 -1.57
N ASP A 31 17.86 -6.92 -2.07
CA ASP A 31 18.42 -8.15 -1.47
C ASP A 31 17.41 -9.28 -1.19
N GLY A 32 16.33 -9.34 -1.97
CA GLY A 32 15.28 -10.33 -1.78
C GLY A 32 14.27 -9.98 -0.68
N TYR A 33 14.31 -8.77 -0.13
CA TYR A 33 13.41 -8.31 0.92
C TYR A 33 12.32 -7.39 0.39
N VAL A 34 11.17 -7.47 1.03
CA VAL A 34 10.03 -6.58 0.84
C VAL A 34 9.59 -5.96 2.15
N VAL A 35 8.96 -4.80 2.07
CA VAL A 35 8.20 -4.19 3.16
C VAL A 35 6.71 -4.31 2.85
N HIS A 36 5.91 -4.77 3.82
CA HIS A 36 4.45 -4.91 3.66
C HIS A 36 3.72 -4.71 4.99
N LEU A 37 2.41 -4.48 4.89
CA LEU A 37 1.51 -4.59 6.04
C LEU A 37 1.30 -6.08 6.37
N ALA A 38 1.47 -6.46 7.63
CA ALA A 38 1.25 -7.82 8.10
C ALA A 38 0.16 -7.86 9.18
N SER A 39 -0.62 -8.94 9.18
CA SER A 39 -1.58 -9.20 10.26
C SER A 39 -0.87 -9.81 11.45
N PRO A 40 -1.25 -9.46 12.69
CA PRO A 40 -0.92 -10.27 13.86
C PRO A 40 -1.44 -11.72 13.71
N SER A 41 -2.58 -11.91 13.05
CA SER A 41 -3.28 -13.20 12.91
C SER A 41 -2.79 -14.12 11.79
N GLU A 42 -1.92 -13.68 10.87
CA GLU A 42 -1.28 -14.57 9.87
C GLU A 42 -0.32 -15.60 10.50
N PHE A 43 -0.15 -15.54 11.83
CA PHE A 43 0.60 -16.54 12.60
C PHE A 43 -0.18 -17.85 12.84
N ALA A 44 -1.48 -17.90 12.53
CA ALA A 44 -2.29 -19.11 12.68
C ALA A 44 -3.03 -19.38 11.36
N GLY A 45 -2.82 -20.57 10.77
CA GLY A 45 -3.47 -21.02 9.53
C GLY A 45 -4.99 -21.17 9.65
N ALA A 46 -5.70 -20.06 9.80
CA ALA A 46 -7.14 -20.00 9.94
C ALA A 46 -7.76 -19.64 8.58
N GLY A 47 -8.63 -20.53 8.09
CA GLY A 47 -9.40 -20.35 6.87
C GLY A 47 -10.38 -19.16 6.94
N LEU A 48 -11.33 -19.12 6.00
CA LEU A 48 -12.25 -18.01 5.66
C LEU A 48 -12.84 -17.18 6.85
N SER A 49 -12.92 -17.72 8.06
CA SER A 49 -13.25 -16.97 9.29
C SER A 49 -12.22 -15.89 9.67
N SER A 50 -10.98 -15.97 9.17
CA SER A 50 -9.90 -14.98 9.39
C SER A 50 -10.18 -13.63 8.71
N ILE A 51 -10.90 -13.62 7.58
CA ILE A 51 -11.10 -12.41 6.77
C ILE A 51 -11.94 -11.35 7.51
N MET A 52 -12.86 -11.78 8.37
CA MET A 52 -13.64 -10.88 9.24
C MET A 52 -12.78 -10.22 10.34
N SER A 53 -11.73 -10.90 10.83
CA SER A 53 -10.78 -10.38 11.82
C SER A 53 -9.75 -9.42 11.19
N LEU A 54 -9.46 -9.57 9.89
CA LEU A 54 -8.66 -8.60 9.12
C LEU A 54 -9.28 -7.18 9.07
N LEU A 55 -10.57 -7.04 9.35
CA LEU A 55 -11.28 -5.75 9.33
C LEU A 55 -11.09 -4.92 10.61
N THR A 56 -10.64 -5.52 11.72
CA THR A 56 -10.57 -4.88 13.04
C THR A 56 -9.19 -4.89 13.70
N GLU A 57 -8.19 -5.50 13.08
CA GLU A 57 -6.85 -5.67 13.69
C GLU A 57 -5.84 -4.58 13.29
N ARG A 58 -5.02 -4.19 14.27
CA ARG A 58 -3.83 -3.35 14.09
C ARG A 58 -2.86 -4.07 13.16
N THR A 59 -2.36 -3.37 12.15
CA THR A 59 -1.36 -3.95 11.23
C THR A 59 0.02 -3.50 11.61
N ILE A 60 1.00 -4.39 11.47
CA ILE A 60 2.41 -4.06 11.71
C ILE A 60 3.11 -4.03 10.36
N VAL A 61 3.88 -2.97 10.12
CA VAL A 61 4.76 -2.91 8.95
C VAL A 61 5.96 -3.82 9.19
N LYS A 62 6.18 -4.81 8.33
CA LYS A 62 7.29 -5.75 8.46
C LYS A 62 8.19 -5.73 7.24
N LYS A 63 9.49 -5.96 7.49
CA LYS A 63 10.48 -6.28 6.46
C LYS A 63 10.76 -7.77 6.49
N GLU A 64 10.43 -8.48 5.43
CA GLU A 64 10.61 -9.94 5.34
C GLU A 64 11.13 -10.35 3.96
N LYS A 65 11.66 -11.58 3.86
CA LYS A 65 12.08 -12.13 2.57
C LYS A 65 10.85 -12.29 1.68
N LEU A 66 10.94 -11.86 0.42
CA LEU A 66 9.88 -12.04 -0.57
C LEU A 66 9.44 -13.50 -0.67
N SER A 67 10.39 -14.44 -0.65
CA SER A 67 10.08 -15.87 -0.67
C SER A 67 9.25 -16.34 0.53
N LYS A 68 9.44 -15.73 1.71
CA LYS A 68 8.67 -16.02 2.92
C LYS A 68 7.26 -15.43 2.82
N VAL A 69 7.15 -14.19 2.35
CA VAL A 69 5.85 -13.50 2.21
C VAL A 69 5.00 -14.17 1.13
N ALA A 70 5.60 -14.51 -0.02
CA ALA A 70 4.90 -15.20 -1.09
C ALA A 70 4.52 -16.65 -0.69
N GLY A 71 5.41 -17.38 -0.01
CA GLY A 71 5.17 -18.78 0.33
C GLY A 71 5.05 -19.63 -0.95
N SER A 72 3.93 -20.32 -1.10
CA SER A 72 3.58 -21.08 -2.31
C SER A 72 2.88 -20.24 -3.39
N ASP A 73 2.52 -19.00 -3.08
CA ASP A 73 1.71 -18.18 -3.98
C ASP A 73 2.56 -17.50 -5.05
N ASN A 74 1.97 -17.30 -6.23
CA ASN A 74 2.61 -16.60 -7.33
C ASN A 74 2.62 -15.10 -7.07
N TYR A 75 3.74 -14.46 -7.37
CA TYR A 75 3.87 -13.01 -7.32
C TYR A 75 4.34 -12.43 -8.67
N GLN A 76 4.11 -11.13 -8.85
CA GLN A 76 4.59 -10.37 -10.00
C GLN A 76 5.03 -8.96 -9.58
N VAL A 77 5.94 -8.38 -10.36
CA VAL A 77 6.17 -6.93 -10.32
C VAL A 77 5.02 -6.26 -11.04
N ASN A 78 4.29 -5.38 -10.34
CA ASN A 78 3.14 -4.67 -10.90
C ASN A 78 3.17 -3.20 -10.48
N ASN A 79 3.96 -2.38 -11.18
CA ASN A 79 3.98 -0.92 -10.99
C ASN A 79 2.75 -0.28 -11.65
N LYS A 80 1.57 -0.61 -11.12
CA LYS A 80 0.24 -0.44 -11.72
C LYS A 80 -0.13 0.98 -12.18
N TYR A 81 0.53 2.00 -11.63
CA TYR A 81 0.18 3.41 -11.83
C TYR A 81 1.33 4.24 -12.41
N ASP A 82 2.42 3.62 -12.88
CA ASP A 82 3.57 4.31 -13.50
C ASP A 82 3.19 5.09 -14.77
N ASP A 83 2.07 4.73 -15.42
CA ASP A 83 1.51 5.42 -16.59
C ASP A 83 0.84 6.76 -16.24
N ARG A 84 0.38 6.90 -14.99
CA ARG A 84 -0.39 8.06 -14.49
C ARG A 84 0.39 8.89 -13.46
N TYR A 85 1.28 8.27 -12.70
CA TYR A 85 2.04 8.91 -11.63
C TYR A 85 3.53 8.61 -11.78
N SER A 86 4.35 9.66 -11.69
CA SER A 86 5.80 9.47 -11.63
C SER A 86 6.20 8.88 -10.28
N PRO A 87 6.97 7.78 -10.24
CA PRO A 87 7.47 7.25 -8.97
C PRO A 87 8.44 8.23 -8.31
N LEU A 88 8.47 8.22 -6.98
CA LEU A 88 9.46 8.92 -6.19
C LEU A 88 10.87 8.36 -6.46
N PRO A 89 11.93 9.13 -6.17
CA PRO A 89 13.29 8.62 -6.23
C PRO A 89 13.45 7.34 -5.40
N ILE A 90 14.10 6.32 -5.96
CA ILE A 90 14.22 4.98 -5.35
C ILE A 90 14.76 5.05 -3.91
N ASN A 91 15.78 5.88 -3.67
CA ASN A 91 16.35 6.09 -2.35
C ASN A 91 15.32 6.63 -1.35
N LYS A 92 14.40 7.49 -1.79
CA LYS A 92 13.32 8.03 -0.97
C LYS A 92 12.28 6.94 -0.66
N ILE A 93 11.87 6.16 -1.67
CA ILE A 93 10.94 5.03 -1.50
C ILE A 93 11.47 4.05 -0.46
N VAL A 94 12.69 3.56 -0.65
CA VAL A 94 13.31 2.58 0.24
C VAL A 94 13.50 3.15 1.64
N LYS A 95 13.97 4.39 1.77
CA LYS A 95 14.14 5.04 3.07
C LYS A 95 12.80 5.13 3.82
N GLN A 96 11.75 5.62 3.18
CA GLN A 96 10.43 5.76 3.81
C GLN A 96 9.86 4.39 4.20
N ALA A 97 9.97 3.39 3.32
CA ALA A 97 9.51 2.03 3.62
C ALA A 97 10.21 1.47 4.87
N MET A 98 11.54 1.66 4.97
CA MET A 98 12.34 1.21 6.11
C MET A 98 12.01 1.97 7.40
N GLU A 99 11.74 3.28 7.34
CA GLU A 99 11.33 4.10 8.50
C GLU A 99 9.96 3.72 9.06
N LEU A 100 9.14 3.01 8.29
CA LEU A 100 7.84 2.51 8.74
C LEU A 100 7.92 1.12 9.39
N VAL A 101 8.99 0.36 9.16
CA VAL A 101 9.13 -1.00 9.73
C VAL A 101 9.03 -0.98 11.25
N GLY A 102 8.21 -1.88 11.78
CA GLY A 102 7.92 -2.02 13.21
C GLY A 102 6.84 -1.09 13.74
N LYS A 103 6.32 -0.16 12.94
CA LYS A 103 5.19 0.69 13.34
C LYS A 103 3.89 -0.08 13.24
N GLU A 104 3.05 0.08 14.25
CA GLU A 104 1.63 -0.29 14.18
C GLU A 104 0.88 0.80 13.42
N LEU A 105 0.12 0.39 12.42
CA LEU A 105 -0.75 1.27 11.65
C LEU A 105 -2.19 0.79 11.82
N HIS A 106 -3.10 1.75 12.00
CA HIS A 106 -4.53 1.50 12.09
C HIS A 106 -5.12 1.34 10.68
N TYR A 107 -4.61 0.36 9.92
CA TYR A 107 -5.18 -0.09 8.66
C TYR A 107 -5.82 -1.46 8.87
N SER A 108 -6.98 -1.72 8.25
CA SER A 108 -7.49 -3.09 8.07
C SER A 108 -6.73 -3.78 6.92
N LEU A 109 -6.58 -5.11 6.92
CA LEU A 109 -5.89 -5.83 5.85
C LEU A 109 -6.81 -6.20 4.71
N THR A 110 -7.38 -5.18 4.08
CA THR A 110 -8.04 -5.35 2.79
C THR A 110 -7.01 -5.09 1.68
N SER A 111 -7.21 -5.68 0.50
CA SER A 111 -6.37 -5.43 -0.69
C SER A 111 -6.19 -3.93 -0.95
N MET A 112 -7.23 -3.15 -0.64
CA MET A 112 -7.23 -1.71 -0.78
C MET A 112 -6.23 -1.00 0.13
N ASN A 113 -6.07 -1.46 1.38
CA ASN A 113 -5.19 -0.80 2.33
C ASN A 113 -3.72 -1.17 2.11
N CYS A 114 -3.42 -2.42 1.73
CA CYS A 114 -2.05 -2.78 1.35
C CYS A 114 -1.65 -2.14 0.01
N GLU A 115 -2.58 -2.01 -0.95
CA GLU A 115 -2.34 -1.25 -2.19
C GLU A 115 -2.11 0.24 -1.90
N HIS A 116 -2.95 0.87 -1.08
CA HIS A 116 -2.76 2.26 -0.64
C HIS A 116 -1.41 2.48 0.03
N PHE A 117 -1.00 1.59 0.92
CA PHE A 117 0.29 1.70 1.62
C PHE A 117 1.47 1.70 0.65
N VAL A 118 1.53 0.75 -0.29
CA VAL A 118 2.68 0.64 -1.20
C VAL A 118 2.66 1.71 -2.29
N THR A 119 1.49 2.19 -2.69
CA THR A 119 1.34 3.27 -3.66
C THR A 119 1.67 4.63 -3.05
N GLU A 120 1.32 4.87 -1.79
CA GLU A 120 1.79 6.05 -1.05
C GLU A 120 3.31 6.09 -0.97
N LEU A 121 3.96 4.94 -0.71
CA LEU A 121 5.42 4.83 -0.71
C LEU A 121 6.04 5.07 -2.09
N ARG A 122 5.44 4.55 -3.16
CA ARG A 122 6.00 4.67 -4.51
C ARG A 122 5.72 6.02 -5.17
N TYR A 123 4.51 6.54 -5.06
CA TYR A 123 4.07 7.73 -5.81
C TYR A 123 3.89 8.96 -4.91
N GLY A 124 3.99 8.82 -3.59
CA GLY A 124 3.69 9.89 -2.63
C GLY A 124 2.21 10.14 -2.41
N VAL A 125 1.33 9.33 -3.02
CA VAL A 125 -0.12 9.39 -2.89
C VAL A 125 -0.70 7.98 -2.85
N PRO A 126 -1.65 7.67 -1.95
CA PRO A 126 -2.33 6.38 -1.95
C PRO A 126 -3.23 6.26 -3.19
N CYS A 127 -3.11 5.14 -3.91
CA CYS A 127 -3.89 4.84 -5.10
C CYS A 127 -4.55 3.46 -4.97
N SER A 128 -5.80 3.37 -5.42
CA SER A 128 -6.52 2.12 -5.69
C SER A 128 -7.50 2.38 -6.83
N ASP A 129 -7.98 1.34 -7.50
CA ASP A 129 -8.90 1.50 -8.65
C ASP A 129 -10.23 2.17 -8.27
N GLN A 130 -10.55 2.25 -6.98
CA GLN A 130 -11.73 2.94 -6.45
C GLN A 130 -11.51 4.44 -6.26
N VAL A 131 -10.26 4.89 -6.05
CA VAL A 131 -9.89 6.28 -5.78
C VAL A 131 -9.33 6.97 -7.03
N ALA A 132 -8.80 6.21 -7.99
CA ALA A 132 -8.21 6.74 -9.23
C ALA A 132 -9.22 7.45 -10.15
N GLU A 133 -10.53 7.29 -9.93
CA GLU A 133 -11.55 8.00 -10.70
C GLU A 133 -11.69 9.49 -10.30
N VAL A 134 -11.24 9.87 -9.09
CA VAL A 134 -11.45 11.23 -8.55
C VAL A 134 -10.33 12.20 -8.94
N ALA A 135 -9.11 11.72 -9.17
CA ALA A 135 -7.96 12.60 -9.43
C ALA A 135 -7.90 13.18 -10.85
N THR A 136 -8.69 12.67 -11.80
CA THR A 136 -8.61 13.05 -13.22
C THR A 136 -9.75 13.97 -13.70
N LYS A 137 -10.65 14.40 -12.81
CA LYS A 137 -11.74 15.35 -13.13
C LYS A 137 -11.67 16.60 -12.26
N VAL A 138 -10.58 17.36 -12.36
CA VAL A 138 -10.63 18.81 -12.09
C VAL A 138 -10.68 19.52 -13.44
N THR A 139 -11.76 19.28 -14.19
CA THR A 139 -12.20 20.18 -15.25
C THR A 139 -13.19 21.12 -14.57
N VAL A 140 -12.86 22.41 -14.57
CA VAL A 140 -13.62 23.49 -13.93
C VAL A 140 -15.10 23.42 -14.31
N GLY A 141 -15.96 23.15 -13.33
CA GLY A 141 -17.42 23.15 -13.51
C GLY A 141 -18.14 22.67 -12.25
N ALA A 142 -18.68 23.63 -11.49
CA ALA A 142 -19.32 23.43 -10.19
C ALA A 142 -20.49 22.43 -10.20
N SER A 143 -20.55 21.50 -9.23
CA SER A 143 -21.77 21.13 -8.44
C SER A 143 -21.57 19.91 -7.50
N VAL A 144 -21.36 20.20 -6.21
CA VAL A 144 -22.14 19.73 -5.03
C VAL A 144 -22.45 18.22 -4.80
N LEU A 145 -21.90 17.73 -3.67
CA LEU A 145 -22.38 16.74 -2.66
C LEU A 145 -22.43 15.24 -2.97
N ALA A 146 -21.64 14.45 -2.23
CA ALA A 146 -22.07 13.75 -1.00
C ALA A 146 -21.15 12.54 -0.68
N GLY A 147 -20.76 12.38 0.59
CA GLY A 147 -20.24 11.10 1.11
C GLY A 147 -18.97 11.20 1.95
N LEU A 148 -19.15 11.17 3.26
CA LEU A 148 -18.14 11.37 4.31
C LEU A 148 -17.06 10.28 4.36
N GLY A 149 -15.82 10.73 4.60
CA GLY A 149 -14.69 9.92 5.06
C GLY A 149 -13.55 10.83 5.54
N LEU A 150 -13.77 11.51 6.66
CA LEU A 150 -12.95 12.57 7.25
C LEU A 150 -11.47 12.15 7.46
N ILE A 151 -10.55 12.75 6.72
CA ILE A 151 -9.14 12.87 7.13
C ILE A 151 -9.01 14.16 7.93
N GLY A 152 -8.73 14.00 9.22
CA GLY A 152 -8.50 15.09 10.15
C GLY A 152 -7.30 15.93 9.74
N ILE A 153 -7.56 17.17 9.34
CA ILE A 153 -6.58 18.25 9.33
C ILE A 153 -7.23 19.44 10.05
N LEU A 154 -7.29 19.36 11.37
CA LEU A 154 -7.42 20.57 12.20
C LEU A 154 -6.02 21.21 12.26
N LEU A 155 -5.68 22.00 11.25
CA LEU A 155 -4.57 22.94 11.38
C LEU A 155 -5.04 24.08 12.27
N SER A 156 -4.58 24.02 13.51
CA SER A 156 -4.50 25.10 14.47
C SER A 156 -3.88 26.35 13.81
N ARG A 157 -4.70 27.32 13.45
CA ARG A 157 -4.21 28.69 13.18
C ARG A 157 -3.96 29.38 14.51
N SER A 158 -2.72 29.27 14.98
CA SER A 158 -2.24 29.97 16.17
C SER A 158 -2.34 31.49 15.99
N LYS A 159 -2.80 32.15 17.04
CA LYS A 159 -2.65 33.59 17.32
C LYS A 159 -1.36 34.20 16.74
N ARG A 160 -1.54 35.28 15.99
CA ARG A 160 -0.66 36.45 15.95
C ARG A 160 -1.55 37.64 15.60
N GLU A 161 -1.96 38.44 16.57
CA GLU A 161 -1.24 39.64 17.03
C GLU A 161 -0.94 40.60 15.88
N ARG A 162 -1.76 41.65 15.71
CA ARG A 162 -1.40 43.04 16.05
C ARG A 162 -2.46 44.03 15.54
N GLN A 163 -2.86 44.90 16.47
CA GLN A 163 -3.26 46.30 16.36
C GLN A 163 -4.33 46.67 15.33
#